data_AF-A0A844KH00-F1
#
_entry.id   AF-A0A844KH00-F1
#
_cell.length_a   1.000
_cell.length_b   1.000
_cell.length_c   1.000
_cell.angle_alpha   90.00
_cell.angle_beta   90.00
_cell.angle_gamma   90.00
#
_symmetry.space_group_name_H-M   'P 1'
#
loop_
_entity.id
_entity.type
_entity.pdbx_description
1 polymer ?
#
loop_
_entity_poly.entity_id
_entity_poly.type
_entity_poly.pdbx_seq_one_letter_code
_entity_poly.pdbx_strand_id
1 'polypeptide(L)' 'MKDQNTTKTELELSGLDPTELEFMDPEERKKLLIASGLNPKKYDF' A
#
# COMPACT_ATOMS: atom_id res chain seq x y z
N MET A 1 -7.74 -11.55 -24.43
CA MET A 1 -7.48 -10.45 -23.47
C MET A 1 -6.35 -10.92 -22.59
N LYS A 2 -5.35 -10.08 -22.30
CA LYS A 2 -4.24 -10.49 -21.44
C LYS A 2 -4.80 -10.58 -20.03
N ASP A 3 -5.09 -11.79 -19.58
CA ASP A 3 -5.28 -12.10 -18.16
C ASP A 3 -3.93 -11.87 -17.47
N GLN A 4 -3.65 -10.60 -17.19
CA GLN A 4 -2.64 -10.22 -16.24
C GLN A 4 -3.19 -10.64 -14.89
N ASN A 5 -2.95 -11.90 -14.53
CA ASN A 5 -3.07 -12.38 -13.16
C ASN A 5 -1.95 -11.73 -12.34
N THR A 6 -1.96 -10.39 -12.27
CA THR A 6 -1.21 -9.59 -11.33
C THR A 6 -1.97 -9.73 -10.03
N THR A 7 -1.54 -10.67 -9.20
CA THR A 7 -2.01 -10.80 -7.83
C THR A 7 -1.81 -9.44 -7.17
N LYS A 8 -2.88 -8.67 -7.05
CA LYS A 8 -2.84 -7.34 -6.41
C LYS A 8 -2.28 -7.52 -5.01
N THR A 9 -1.34 -6.66 -4.64
CA THR A 9 -0.79 -6.61 -3.29
C THR A 9 -1.88 -6.19 -2.29
N GLU A 10 -1.67 -6.47 -1.01
CA GLU A 10 -2.58 -6.06 0.07
C GLU A 10 -2.83 -4.53 0.05
N LEU A 11 -1.81 -3.75 -0.36
CA LEU A 11 -1.89 -2.30 -0.56
C LEU A 11 -2.84 -1.95 -1.70
N GLU A 12 -2.64 -2.52 -2.89
CA GLU A 12 -3.49 -2.26 -4.06
C GLU A 12 -4.93 -2.75 -3.85
N LEU A 13 -5.13 -3.84 -3.10
CA LEU A 13 -6.46 -4.32 -2.69
C LEU A 13 -7.14 -3.35 -1.72
N SER A 14 -6.36 -2.62 -0.93
CA SER A 14 -6.83 -1.57 -0.03
C SER A 14 -6.96 -0.21 -0.73
N GLY A 15 -6.70 -0.14 -2.05
CA GLY A 15 -6.75 1.09 -2.84
C GLY A 15 -5.56 2.02 -2.64
N LEU A 16 -4.46 1.51 -2.08
CA LEU A 16 -3.22 2.25 -1.89
C LEU A 16 -2.22 1.91 -3.00
N ASP A 17 -1.51 2.92 -3.50
CA ASP A 17 -0.41 2.75 -4.44
C ASP A 17 0.93 2.59 -3.69
N PRO A 18 1.60 1.43 -3.78
CA PRO A 18 2.91 1.23 -3.14
C PRO A 18 3.96 2.24 -3.57
N THR A 19 3.93 2.69 -4.82
CA THR A 19 4.87 3.68 -5.35
C THR A 19 4.61 5.04 -4.71
N GLU A 20 3.36 5.45 -4.54
CA GLU A 20 3.05 6.69 -3.81
C GLU A 20 3.48 6.61 -2.34
N LEU A 21 3.27 5.46 -1.69
CA LEU A 21 3.70 5.25 -0.30
C LEU A 21 5.22 5.32 -0.13
N GLU A 22 6.02 4.89 -1.12
CA GLU A 22 7.47 4.98 -1.06
C GLU A 22 7.97 6.44 -1.00
N PHE A 23 7.28 7.36 -1.68
CA PHE A 23 7.62 8.79 -1.69
C PHE A 23 6.87 9.63 -0.65
N MET A 24 5.85 9.07 0.00
CA MET A 24 5.05 9.76 1.02
C MET A 24 5.82 9.91 2.33
N ASP A 25 5.60 11.02 3.04
CA ASP A 25 6.18 11.24 4.36
C ASP A 25 5.90 10.06 5.31
N PRO A 26 6.91 9.54 6.04
CA PRO A 26 6.76 8.34 6.86
C PRO A 26 5.62 8.42 7.89
N GLU A 27 5.36 9.60 8.46
CA GLU A 27 4.25 9.82 9.38
C GLU A 27 2.89 9.80 8.68
N GLU A 28 2.79 10.35 7.48
CA GLU A 28 1.55 10.34 6.67
C GLU A 28 1.25 8.95 6.14
N ARG A 29 2.26 8.27 5.60
CA ARG A 29 2.20 6.87 5.18
C ARG A 29 1.69 5.97 6.30
N LYS A 30 2.22 6.15 7.51
CA LYS A 30 1.79 5.38 8.68
C LYS A 30 0.32 5.62 9.02
N LYS A 31 -0.14 6.88 9.00
CA LYS A 31 -1.54 7.23 9.24
C LYS A 31 -2.46 6.63 8.18
N LEU A 32 -2.06 6.71 6.91
CA LEU A 32 -2.83 6.21 5.77
C LEU A 32 -2.97 4.68 5.80
N LEU A 33 -1.89 3.95 6.10
CA LEU A 33 -1.92 2.50 6.29
C LEU A 33 -2.87 2.11 7.44
N ILE A 34 -2.78 2.77 8.60
CA ILE A 34 -3.69 2.51 9.74
C ILE A 34 -5.14 2.83 9.36
N ALA A 35 -5.40 3.94 8.67
CA ALA A 35 -6.74 4.32 8.22
C ALA A 35 -7.32 3.30 7.22
N SER A 36 -6.46 2.63 6.47
CA SER A 36 -6.82 1.55 5.55
C SER A 36 -6.90 0.17 6.22
N GLY A 37 -6.73 0.10 7.55
CA GLY A 37 -6.75 -1.16 8.31
C GLY A 37 -5.49 -2.01 8.17
N LEU A 38 -4.42 -1.45 7.60
CA LEU A 38 -3.14 -2.11 7.39
C LEU A 38 -2.17 -1.79 8.53
N ASN A 39 -1.28 -2.72 8.83
CA ASN A 39 -0.25 -2.53 9.84
C ASN A 39 1.01 -1.92 9.19
N PRO A 40 1.40 -0.68 9.53
CA PRO A 40 2.58 -0.04 8.95
C PRO A 40 3.88 -0.80 9.19
N LYS A 41 3.96 -1.58 10.28
CA LYS A 41 5.15 -2.39 10.61
C LYS A 41 5.36 -3.60 9.70
N LYS A 42 4.38 -3.96 8.87
CA LYS A 42 4.51 -5.06 7.90
C LYS A 42 5.32 -4.68 6.66
N TYR A 43 5.58 -3.38 6.47
CA TYR A 43 6.19 -2.85 5.26
C TYR A 43 7.47 -2.08 5.63
N ASP A 44 8.50 -2.20 4.81
CA ASP A 44 9.85 -1.65 5.02
C ASP A 44 10.16 -0.44 4.13
N PHE A 45 9.11 0.25 3.67
CA PHE A 45 9.19 1.49 2.90
C PHE A 45 10.11 2.56 3.52
#